data_AF-A0A1R4H697-F1
#
_entry.id   AF-A0A1R4H697-F1
#
_cell.length_a   1.000
_cell.length_b   1.000
_cell.length_c   1.000
_cell.angle_alpha   90.00
_cell.angle_beta   90.00
_cell.angle_gamma   90.00
#
_symmetry.space_group_name_H-M   'P 1'
#
loop_
_entity.id
_entity.type
_entity.pdbx_description
1 polymer ?
#
loop_
_entity_poly.entity_id
_entity_poly.type
_entity_poly.pdbx_seq_one_letter_code
_entity_poly.pdbx_strand_id
1 'polypeptide(L)'
;MRKILIALVMSSFALTAFAAGSPMNEDFTELLGITDKIIEAAKNSDGTTVTSLAEQGVLVAKDQGMKGQSPGLQRVAERMKKAKKAGKKGDFAAATTAMNEAKAEMTKEKPKPNFGGGSEDTAYKFGTK
;
A
#
# COMPACT_ATOMS: atom_id res chain seq x y z
N MET A 1 7.66 -32.53 -43.00
CA MET A 1 6.72 -31.39 -43.12
C MET A 1 5.53 -31.39 -42.13
N ARG A 2 5.28 -32.45 -41.34
CA ARG A 2 4.18 -32.48 -40.34
C ARG A 2 4.47 -31.76 -39.01
N LYS A 3 5.74 -31.49 -38.69
CA LYS A 3 6.14 -30.90 -37.39
C LYS A 3 6.04 -29.37 -37.33
N ILE A 4 5.89 -28.70 -38.48
CA ILE A 4 5.82 -27.24 -38.58
C ILE A 4 4.39 -26.75 -38.26
N LEU A 5 3.36 -27.55 -38.57
CA LEU A 5 1.97 -27.22 -38.31
C LEU A 5 1.60 -27.22 -36.82
N ILE A 6 2.29 -28.01 -35.98
CA ILE A 6 2.01 -28.10 -34.54
C ILE A 6 2.52 -26.86 -33.80
N ALA A 7 3.61 -26.25 -34.28
CA ALA A 7 4.17 -25.04 -33.66
C ALA A 7 3.27 -23.80 -33.86
N LEU A 8 2.51 -23.74 -34.96
CA LEU A 8 1.67 -22.60 -35.29
C LEU A 8 0.39 -22.51 -34.44
N VAL A 9 -0.10 -23.64 -33.91
CA VAL A 9 -1.38 -23.67 -33.15
C VAL A 9 -1.21 -23.26 -31.68
N MET A 10 0.02 -23.35 -31.14
CA MET A 10 0.31 -22.98 -29.74
C MET A 10 0.44 -21.46 -29.50
N SER A 11 0.47 -20.62 -30.54
CA SER A 11 0.68 -19.17 -30.38
C SER A 11 -0.58 -18.37 -30.03
N SER A 12 -1.77 -18.99 -29.99
CA SER A 12 -3.05 -18.26 -29.92
C SER A 12 -3.57 -17.98 -28.52
N PHE A 13 -2.88 -18.40 -27.45
CA PHE A 13 -3.38 -18.28 -26.07
C PHE A 13 -2.78 -17.13 -25.24
N ALA A 14 -1.95 -16.26 -25.83
CA ALA A 14 -1.17 -15.27 -25.07
C ALA A 14 -1.77 -13.86 -25.00
N LEU A 15 -3.08 -13.67 -25.15
CA LEU A 15 -3.69 -12.34 -25.09
C LEU A 15 -4.95 -12.28 -24.22
N THR A 16 -4.78 -12.59 -22.94
CA THR A 16 -5.57 -11.94 -21.89
C THR A 16 -4.60 -11.21 -20.97
N ALA A 17 -3.87 -10.25 -21.53
CA ALA A 17 -3.33 -9.16 -20.75
C ALA A 17 -4.54 -8.42 -20.14
N PHE A 18 -5.00 -8.90 -18.98
CA PHE A 18 -5.78 -8.09 -18.08
C PHE A 18 -4.92 -6.86 -17.87
N ALA A 19 -5.36 -5.74 -18.45
CA ALA A 19 -4.89 -4.43 -18.03
C ALA A 19 -5.07 -4.41 -16.51
N ALA A 20 -3.95 -4.59 -15.81
CA ALA A 20 -3.89 -4.53 -14.37
C ALA A 20 -4.59 -3.24 -13.99
N GLY A 21 -5.63 -3.38 -13.15
CA GLY A 21 -6.66 -2.37 -12.94
C GLY A 21 -6.12 -0.96 -12.87
N SER A 22 -6.87 -0.03 -13.48
CA SER A 22 -6.62 1.40 -13.48
C SER A 22 -5.98 1.85 -12.16
N PRO A 23 -4.95 2.72 -12.19
CA PRO A 23 -4.29 3.17 -10.98
C PRO A 23 -5.34 3.65 -10.00
N MET A 24 -5.56 2.86 -8.94
CA MET A 24 -6.59 3.16 -7.96
C MET A 24 -6.14 4.43 -7.28
N ASN A 25 -6.77 5.57 -7.56
CA ASN A 25 -6.37 6.82 -6.93
C ASN A 25 -6.97 6.81 -5.52
N GLU A 26 -6.21 6.26 -4.57
CA GLU A 26 -6.60 6.18 -3.17
C GLU A 26 -6.40 7.56 -2.55
N ASP A 27 -7.48 8.17 -2.10
CA ASP A 27 -7.41 9.44 -1.39
C ASP A 27 -7.14 9.18 0.11
N PHE A 28 -5.90 9.46 0.52
CA PHE A 28 -5.47 9.33 1.91
C PHE A 28 -5.51 10.65 2.69
N THR A 29 -6.03 11.74 2.12
CA THR A 29 -5.94 13.09 2.71
C THR A 29 -6.52 13.15 4.11
N GLU A 30 -7.71 12.58 4.31
CA GLU A 30 -8.36 12.53 5.62
C GLU A 30 -7.58 11.67 6.61
N LEU A 31 -7.07 10.51 6.18
CA LEU A 31 -6.32 9.58 7.01
C LEU A 31 -4.96 10.14 7.43
N LEU A 32 -4.30 10.93 6.58
CA LEU A 32 -3.09 11.66 6.91
C LEU A 32 -3.36 12.69 8.02
N GLY A 33 -4.43 13.48 7.89
CA GLY A 33 -4.83 14.44 8.92
C GLY A 33 -5.17 13.79 10.26
N ILE A 34 -5.85 12.64 10.25
CA ILE A 34 -6.11 11.85 11.47
C ILE A 34 -4.79 11.34 12.07
N THR A 35 -3.87 10.88 11.24
CA THR A 35 -2.58 10.35 11.67
C THR A 35 -1.73 11.43 12.36
N ASP A 36 -1.72 12.65 11.84
CA ASP A 36 -1.06 13.79 12.47
C ASP A 36 -1.61 14.08 13.86
N LYS A 37 -2.94 14.14 14.00
CA LYS A 37 -3.60 14.37 15.29
C LYS A 37 -3.31 13.26 16.30
N ILE A 38 -3.21 12.00 15.87
CA ILE A 38 -2.84 10.89 16.75
C ILE A 38 -1.39 11.04 17.24
N ILE A 39 -0.46 11.41 16.36
CA ILE A 39 0.94 11.64 16.75
C ILE A 39 1.04 12.80 17.75
N GLU A 40 0.30 13.88 17.52
CA GLU A 40 0.25 15.02 18.44
C GLU A 40 -0.32 14.62 19.80
N ALA A 41 -1.45 13.90 19.82
CA ALA A 41 -2.04 13.38 21.06
C ALA A 41 -1.11 12.41 21.79
N ALA A 42 -0.38 11.56 21.06
CA ALA A 42 0.60 10.66 21.63
C ALA A 42 1.79 11.41 22.26
N LYS A 43 2.27 12.49 21.64
CA LYS A 43 3.30 13.37 22.22
C LYS A 43 2.82 14.03 23.53
N ASN A 44 1.53 14.37 23.59
CA ASN A 44 0.90 14.93 24.78
C ASN A 44 0.50 13.87 25.82
N SER A 45 0.82 12.59 25.59
CA SER A 45 0.41 11.46 26.44
C SER A 45 -1.10 11.36 26.67
N ASP A 46 -1.90 11.83 25.71
CA ASP A 46 -3.37 11.79 25.77
C ASP A 46 -3.89 10.48 25.15
N GLY A 47 -3.96 9.43 25.97
CA GLY A 47 -4.46 8.11 25.56
C GLY A 47 -5.92 8.12 25.11
N THR A 48 -6.75 8.99 25.67
CA THR A 48 -8.17 9.09 25.30
C THR A 48 -8.31 9.63 23.88
N THR A 49 -7.58 10.70 23.56
CA THR A 49 -7.59 11.29 22.23
C THR A 49 -6.92 10.37 21.22
N VAL A 50 -5.81 9.71 21.56
CA VAL A 50 -5.17 8.70 20.70
C VAL A 50 -6.15 7.57 20.35
N THR A 51 -6.87 7.04 21.35
CA THR A 51 -7.76 5.90 21.12
C THR A 51 -9.00 6.26 20.33
N SER A 52 -9.58 7.44 20.59
CA SER A 52 -10.73 7.98 19.87
C SER A 52 -10.40 8.26 18.40
N LEU A 53 -9.31 9.00 18.15
CA LEU A 53 -8.88 9.32 16.79
C LEU A 53 -8.45 8.07 16.01
N ALA A 54 -7.76 7.14 16.65
CA ALA A 54 -7.39 5.88 16.01
C ALA A 54 -8.61 5.02 15.64
N GLU A 55 -9.69 5.07 16.44
CA GLU A 55 -10.96 4.43 16.11
C GLU A 55 -11.65 5.10 14.92
N GLN A 56 -11.71 6.43 14.90
CA GLN A 56 -12.23 7.19 13.76
C GLN A 56 -11.45 6.87 12.48
N GLY A 57 -10.12 6.84 12.55
CA GLY A 57 -9.27 6.49 11.41
C GLY A 57 -9.52 5.08 10.88
N VAL A 58 -9.74 4.09 11.76
CA VAL A 58 -10.11 2.73 11.32
C VAL A 58 -11.45 2.71 10.59
N LEU A 59 -12.42 3.51 11.02
CA LEU A 59 -13.72 3.60 10.36
C LEU A 59 -13.60 4.25 8.98
N VAL A 60 -12.89 5.37 8.88
CA VAL A 60 -12.61 6.07 7.60
C VAL A 60 -11.88 5.13 6.63
N ALA A 61 -10.80 4.47 7.08
CA ALA A 61 -10.03 3.57 6.23
C ALA A 61 -10.84 2.36 5.75
N LYS A 62 -11.77 1.85 6.58
CA LYS A 62 -12.68 0.77 6.18
C LYS A 62 -13.74 1.24 5.18
N ASP A 63 -14.35 2.40 5.42
CA ASP A 63 -15.37 2.96 4.53
C ASP A 63 -14.77 3.24 3.14
N GLN A 64 -13.61 3.89 3.09
CA GLN A 64 -12.86 4.09 1.85
C GLN A 64 -12.41 2.75 1.24
N GLY A 65 -11.99 1.79 2.06
CA GLY A 65 -11.52 0.48 1.62
C GLY A 65 -12.62 -0.39 1.01
N MET A 66 -13.86 -0.27 1.49
CA MET A 66 -15.02 -0.97 0.93
C MET A 66 -15.43 -0.44 -0.45
N LYS A 67 -15.21 0.86 -0.70
CA LYS A 67 -15.56 1.51 -1.98
C LYS A 67 -14.64 1.12 -3.13
N GLY A 68 -13.42 0.65 -2.85
CA GLY A 68 -12.42 0.33 -3.88
C GLY A 68 -11.65 -0.98 -3.69
N GLN A 69 -11.90 -1.77 -2.64
CA GLN A 69 -11.08 -2.93 -2.27
C GLN A 69 -9.56 -2.63 -2.25
N SER A 70 -9.17 -1.52 -1.64
CA SER A 70 -7.78 -1.09 -1.55
C SER A 70 -6.96 -1.90 -0.54
N PRO A 71 -5.88 -2.58 -0.98
CA PRO A 71 -4.92 -3.18 -0.06
C PRO A 71 -4.18 -2.13 0.77
N GLY A 72 -3.96 -0.92 0.22
CA GLY A 72 -3.34 0.19 0.93
C GLY A 72 -4.15 0.63 2.14
N LEU A 73 -5.45 0.88 1.94
CA LEU A 73 -6.38 1.26 3.01
C LEU A 73 -6.53 0.18 4.08
N GLN A 74 -6.52 -1.10 3.69
CA GLN A 74 -6.50 -2.22 4.65
C GLN A 74 -5.25 -2.18 5.54
N ARG A 75 -4.07 -2.00 4.93
CA ARG A 75 -2.79 -1.89 5.66
C ARG A 75 -2.73 -0.66 6.57
N VAL A 76 -3.35 0.45 6.18
CA VAL A 76 -3.49 1.64 7.04
C VAL A 76 -4.43 1.36 8.21
N ALA A 77 -5.59 0.75 7.96
CA ALA A 77 -6.56 0.40 9.01
C ALA A 77 -5.95 -0.54 10.08
N GLU A 78 -5.10 -1.49 9.69
CA GLU A 78 -4.38 -2.35 10.64
C GLU A 78 -3.43 -1.59 11.55
N ARG A 79 -2.69 -0.62 11.00
CA ARG A 79 -1.79 0.23 11.78
C ARG A 79 -2.55 1.17 12.71
N MET A 80 -3.70 1.69 12.28
CA MET A 80 -4.59 2.45 13.15
C MET A 80 -5.16 1.60 14.30
N LYS A 81 -5.48 0.33 14.06
CA LYS A 81 -5.83 -0.61 15.15
C LYS A 81 -4.66 -0.84 16.12
N LYS A 82 -3.43 -0.93 15.63
CA LYS A 82 -2.23 -1.05 16.49
C LYS A 82 -2.06 0.19 17.36
N ALA A 83 -2.17 1.39 16.79
CA ALA A 83 -2.11 2.64 17.56
C ALA A 83 -3.23 2.74 18.60
N LYS A 84 -4.47 2.33 18.26
CA LYS A 84 -5.57 2.24 19.24
C LYS A 84 -5.19 1.33 20.42
N LYS A 85 -4.65 0.15 20.15
CA LYS A 85 -4.22 -0.79 21.21
C LYS A 85 -3.09 -0.23 22.05
N ALA A 86 -2.13 0.46 21.43
CA ALA A 86 -0.99 1.08 22.10
C ALA A 86 -1.45 2.25 22.99
N GLY A 87 -2.33 3.13 22.49
CA GLY A 87 -2.94 4.22 23.26
C GLY A 87 -3.73 3.73 24.47
N LYS A 88 -4.48 2.63 24.35
CA LYS A 88 -5.18 2.00 25.50
C LYS A 88 -4.23 1.52 26.59
N LYS A 89 -2.99 1.17 26.24
CA LYS A 89 -1.95 0.70 27.16
C LYS A 89 -1.07 1.83 27.69
N GLY A 90 -1.27 3.07 27.22
CA GLY A 90 -0.37 4.19 27.51
C GLY A 90 0.98 4.10 26.78
N ASP A 91 1.12 3.23 25.78
CA ASP A 91 2.35 3.07 25.00
C ASP A 91 2.34 4.05 23.81
N PHE A 92 2.64 5.31 24.11
CA PHE A 92 2.64 6.39 23.13
C PHE A 92 3.77 6.28 22.10
N ALA A 93 4.87 5.62 22.46
CA ALA A 93 5.97 5.33 21.55
C ALA A 93 5.51 4.35 20.46
N ALA A 94 4.88 3.23 20.85
CA ALA A 94 4.33 2.28 19.88
C ALA A 94 3.19 2.88 19.06
N ALA A 95 2.36 3.75 19.65
CA ALA A 95 1.32 4.48 18.91
C ALA A 95 1.93 5.38 17.82
N THR A 96 2.96 6.15 18.14
CA THR A 96 3.66 7.03 17.21
C THR A 96 4.36 6.23 16.10
N THR A 97 5.04 5.14 16.43
CA THR A 97 5.68 4.25 15.45
C THR A 97 4.65 3.68 14.47
N ALA A 98 3.53 3.15 14.96
CA ALA A 98 2.46 2.64 14.11
C ALA A 98 1.89 3.71 13.17
N MET A 99 1.79 4.96 13.64
CA MET A 99 1.30 6.09 12.83
C MET A 99 2.32 6.54 11.78
N ASN A 100 3.61 6.54 12.10
CA ASN A 100 4.67 6.80 11.12
C ASN A 100 4.71 5.73 10.02
N GLU A 101 4.54 4.46 10.38
CA GLU A 101 4.40 3.39 9.39
C GLU A 101 3.13 3.54 8.53
N ALA A 102 2.04 4.05 9.10
CA ALA A 102 0.82 4.32 8.36
C ALA A 102 1.03 5.44 7.34
N LYS A 103 1.69 6.54 7.73
CA LYS A 103 2.12 7.60 6.82
C LYS A 103 2.98 7.07 5.68
N ALA A 104 3.99 6.26 5.99
CA ALA A 104 4.84 5.66 4.98
C ALA A 104 4.05 4.81 3.98
N GLU A 105 3.00 4.12 4.41
CA GLU A 105 2.10 3.39 3.51
C GLU A 105 1.26 4.31 2.62
N MET A 106 0.75 5.41 3.16
CA MET A 106 -0.07 6.38 2.44
C MET A 106 0.74 7.24 1.45
N THR A 107 2.03 7.46 1.71
CA THR A 107 2.93 8.24 0.85
C THR A 107 3.81 7.37 -0.06
N LYS A 108 3.64 6.04 -0.04
CA LYS A 108 4.34 5.17 -1.00
C LYS A 108 3.92 5.58 -2.41
N GLU A 109 4.86 6.11 -3.18
CA GLU A 109 4.67 6.28 -4.61
C GLU A 109 4.27 4.92 -5.19
N LYS A 110 3.12 4.86 -5.87
CA LYS A 110 2.76 3.67 -6.64
C LYS A 110 3.83 3.53 -7.72
N PRO A 111 4.53 2.40 -7.81
CA PRO A 111 5.50 2.21 -8.87
C PRO A 111 4.78 2.49 -10.19
N LYS A 112 5.31 3.45 -10.98
CA LYS A 112 4.83 3.65 -12.35
C LYS A 112 4.80 2.27 -12.99
N PRO A 113 3.68 1.85 -13.59
CA PRO A 113 3.67 0.57 -14.27
C PRO A 113 4.74 0.66 -15.37
N ASN A 114 5.79 -0.15 -15.23
CA ASN A 114 6.80 -0.29 -16.25
C ASN A 114 6.17 -1.11 -17.38
N PHE A 115 5.40 -0.44 -18.24
CA PHE A 115 4.93 -0.99 -19.52
C PHE A 115 6.06 -1.03 -20.56
N GLY A 116 7.30 -1.18 -20.11
CA GLY A 116 8.44 -1.44 -20.96
C GLY A 116 8.59 -2.94 -21.14
N GLY A 117 8.22 -3.44 -22.32
CA GLY A 117 8.85 -4.62 -22.91
C GLY A 117 10.32 -4.35 -23.18
N GLY A 118 11.10 -4.13 -22.12
CA GLY A 118 12.53 -3.99 -22.14
C GLY A 118 13.12 -5.29 -21.61
N SER A 119 13.37 -6.23 -22.51
CA SER A 119 14.32 -7.29 -22.27
C SER A 119 15.67 -6.65 -21.94
N GLU A 120 16.12 -6.90 -20.70
CA GLU A 120 17.52 -7.17 -20.39
C GLU A 120 18.54 -6.06 -20.70
N ASP A 121 18.72 -5.13 -19.76
CA ASP A 121 20.08 -4.72 -19.40
C ASP A 121 20.60 -5.67 -18.32
N THR A 122 20.77 -6.94 -18.71
CA THR A 122 21.76 -7.77 -18.00
C THR A 122 23.12 -7.25 -18.43
N ALA A 123 23.76 -6.51 -17.53
CA ALA A 123 25.13 -6.06 -17.68
C ALA A 123 26.08 -7.27 -17.77
N TYR A 124 26.25 -7.84 -18.96
CA TYR A 124 27.35 -8.76 -19.25
C TYR A 124 28.61 -7.95 -19.53
N LYS A 125 29.48 -7.88 -18.52
CA LYS A 125 30.85 -7.42 -18.68
C LYS A 125 31.58 -8.37 -19.64
N PHE A 126 31.78 -7.95 -20.89
CA PHE A 126 32.76 -8.58 -21.75
C PHE A 126 34.16 -8.17 -21.28
N GLY A 127 34.90 -9.16 -20.79
CA GLY A 127 36.29 -9.03 -20.42
C GLY A 127 37.14 -8.55 -21.58
N THR A 128 38.01 -7.59 -21.28
CA THR A 128 39.11 -7.15 -22.12
C THR A 128 40.10 -8.28 -22.34
N LYS A 129 40.44 -8.53 -23.61
CA LYS A 129 41.72 -9.12 -24.03
C LYS A 129 42.44 -8.10 -24.90
#